data_AF-A0A451A1P0-F1
#
_entry.id   AF-A0A451A1P0-F1
#
_cell.length_a   1.000
_cell.length_b   1.000
_cell.length_c   1.000
_cell.angle_alpha   90.00
_cell.angle_beta   90.00
_cell.angle_gamma   90.00
#
_symmetry.space_group_name_H-M   'P 1'
#
loop_
_entity.id
_entity.type
_entity.pdbx_description
1 polymer ?
#
loop_
_entity_poly.entity_id
_entity_poly.type
_entity_poly.pdbx_seq_one_letter_code
_entity_poly.pdbx_strand_id
1 'polypeptide(L)'
;MSNETQNQHSPGWLASMLHRPEINGLWFNCKEVKLDGFRFIRCRFDNCRLIISSTNFEIENCFIDKSSQTVYSGDIVKPIRLFNSRYDWTYENMPFFAPTKNPDGTITIKG
;
A
#
# COMPACT_ATOMS: atom_id res chain seq x y z
N MET A 1 19.27 -34.77 -44.75
CA MET A 1 20.00 -34.14 -43.64
C MET A 1 19.53 -32.71 -43.53
N SER A 2 18.83 -32.47 -42.42
CA SER A 2 18.39 -31.26 -41.72
C SER A 2 18.87 -29.88 -42.22
N ASN A 3 17.97 -28.88 -42.21
CA ASN A 3 17.82 -28.03 -41.02
C ASN A 3 16.63 -27.07 -41.14
N GLU A 4 15.71 -27.20 -40.19
CA GLU A 4 14.71 -26.21 -39.82
C GLU A 4 15.37 -25.03 -39.10
N THR A 5 14.85 -23.82 -39.28
CA THR A 5 15.13 -22.69 -38.37
C THR A 5 13.80 -22.08 -37.97
N GLN A 6 13.30 -22.49 -36.81
CA GLN A 6 12.08 -21.95 -36.20
C GLN A 6 12.44 -20.69 -35.41
N ASN A 7 11.89 -19.55 -35.84
CA ASN A 7 11.93 -18.27 -35.11
C ASN A 7 11.00 -18.35 -33.89
N GLN A 8 11.56 -18.29 -32.68
CA GLN A 8 10.81 -18.18 -31.43
C GLN A 8 10.77 -16.71 -30.99
N HIS A 9 9.63 -16.04 -31.15
CA HIS A 9 9.34 -14.77 -30.48
C HIS A 9 8.63 -15.06 -29.14
N SER A 10 9.37 -15.02 -28.04
CA SER A 10 8.82 -15.21 -26.70
C SER A 10 8.02 -13.98 -26.23
N PRO A 11 6.84 -14.15 -25.60
CA PRO A 11 5.97 -13.06 -25.15
C PRO A 11 6.40 -12.48 -23.78
N GLY A 12 7.70 -12.22 -23.59
CA GLY A 12 8.27 -11.85 -22.29
C GLY A 12 7.92 -10.45 -21.77
N TRP A 13 7.41 -9.56 -22.63
CA TRP A 13 7.15 -8.16 -22.28
C TRP A 13 5.80 -7.92 -21.58
N LEU A 14 4.84 -8.85 -21.71
CA LEU A 14 3.57 -8.78 -20.99
C LEU A 14 3.71 -9.21 -19.52
N ALA A 15 4.69 -10.08 -19.21
CA ALA A 15 4.94 -10.54 -17.85
C ALA A 15 5.64 -9.49 -16.98
N SER A 16 6.47 -8.60 -17.56
CA SER A 16 7.17 -7.56 -16.80
C SER A 16 6.25 -6.44 -16.30
N MET A 17 5.06 -6.25 -16.90
CA MET A 17 4.08 -5.27 -16.40
C MET A 17 3.34 -5.70 -15.13
N LEU A 18 3.42 -6.99 -14.76
CA LEU A 18 2.81 -7.51 -13.54
C LEU A 18 3.77 -7.52 -12.34
N HIS A 19 5.05 -7.23 -12.57
CA HIS A 19 6.07 -7.30 -11.53
C HIS A 19 6.32 -5.92 -10.91
N ARG A 20 5.99 -5.77 -9.62
CA ARG A 20 6.32 -4.56 -8.86
C ARG A 20 7.84 -4.49 -8.67
N PRO A 21 8.48 -3.33 -8.84
CA PRO A 21 9.89 -3.15 -8.50
C PRO A 21 10.15 -3.54 -7.04
N GLU A 22 11.18 -4.35 -6.84
CA GLU A 22 11.58 -4.86 -5.52
C GLU A 22 12.64 -3.97 -4.87
N ILE A 23 12.46 -3.70 -3.58
CA ILE A 23 13.42 -3.03 -2.71
C ILE A 23 13.80 -4.03 -1.63
N ASN A 24 15.07 -4.44 -1.58
CA ASN A 24 15.50 -5.59 -0.79
C ASN A 24 16.68 -5.26 0.13
N GLY A 25 16.55 -5.58 1.42
CA GLY A 25 17.66 -5.52 2.38
C GLY A 25 18.08 -4.11 2.81
N LEU A 26 17.24 -3.09 2.55
CA LEU A 26 17.56 -1.70 2.91
C LEU A 26 17.11 -1.34 4.31
N TRP A 27 17.89 -0.46 4.96
CA TRP A 27 17.52 0.19 6.21
C TRP A 27 17.23 1.67 5.96
N PHE A 28 15.99 2.06 6.20
CA PHE A 28 15.51 3.43 6.18
C PHE A 28 15.49 3.98 7.61
N ASN A 29 16.14 5.11 7.84
CA ASN A 29 16.18 5.78 9.13
C ASN A 29 15.85 7.27 8.98
N CYS A 30 14.85 7.75 9.73
CA CYS A 30 14.37 9.13 9.68
C CYS A 30 14.03 9.59 8.25
N LYS A 31 13.40 8.72 7.45
CA LYS A 31 13.01 9.00 6.06
C LYS A 31 11.51 9.08 5.89
N GLU A 32 11.09 9.86 4.92
CA GLU A 32 9.77 9.74 4.32
C GLU A 32 9.85 8.70 3.20
N VAL A 33 9.02 7.66 3.27
CA VAL A 33 9.03 6.55 2.31
C VAL A 33 7.63 6.35 1.74
N LYS A 34 7.48 6.54 0.43
CA LYS A 34 6.25 6.20 -0.29
C LYS A 34 6.26 4.72 -0.64
N LEU A 35 5.22 3.99 -0.21
CA LEU A 35 5.16 2.55 -0.42
C LEU A 35 4.53 2.15 -1.77
N ASP A 36 3.66 3.01 -2.30
CA ASP A 36 2.89 2.72 -3.50
C ASP A 36 3.79 2.39 -4.71
N GLY A 37 3.47 1.28 -5.38
CA GLY A 37 4.13 0.77 -6.57
C GLY A 37 5.26 -0.23 -6.29
N PHE A 38 5.66 -0.45 -5.03
CA PHE A 38 6.84 -1.23 -4.70
C PHE A 38 6.53 -2.48 -3.87
N ARG A 39 7.45 -3.45 -3.95
CA ARG A 39 7.54 -4.58 -3.02
C ARG A 39 8.79 -4.43 -2.17
N PHE A 40 8.63 -4.21 -0.87
CA PHE A 40 9.73 -4.12 0.09
C PHE A 40 9.97 -5.48 0.73
N ILE A 41 11.21 -5.99 0.69
CA ILE A 41 11.59 -7.32 1.14
C ILE A 41 12.76 -7.21 2.13
N ARG A 42 12.65 -7.82 3.32
CA ARG A 42 13.72 -7.82 4.34
C ARG A 42 14.29 -6.42 4.63
N CYS A 43 13.42 -5.40 4.65
CA CYS A 43 13.81 -4.02 4.94
C CYS A 43 13.62 -3.69 6.43
N ARG A 44 14.17 -2.54 6.83
CA ARG A 44 13.96 -1.98 8.17
C ARG A 44 13.57 -0.50 8.05
N PHE A 45 12.54 -0.09 8.79
CA PHE A 45 12.07 1.30 8.86
C PHE A 45 12.14 1.76 10.32
N ASP A 46 13.07 2.67 10.60
CA ASP A 46 13.24 3.25 11.93
C ASP A 46 12.90 4.74 11.88
N ASN A 47 11.97 5.18 12.74
CA ASN A 47 11.51 6.56 12.84
C ASN A 47 11.12 7.16 11.46
N CYS A 48 10.48 6.35 10.62
CA CYS A 48 10.11 6.75 9.26
C CYS A 48 8.68 7.26 9.18
N ARG A 49 8.40 8.09 8.18
CA ARG A 49 7.05 8.46 7.77
C ARG A 49 6.68 7.66 6.53
N LEU A 50 5.80 6.67 6.69
CA LEU A 50 5.38 5.77 5.60
C LEU A 50 4.13 6.34 4.94
N ILE A 51 4.22 6.67 3.65
CA ILE A 51 3.10 7.24 2.88
C ILE A 51 2.45 6.15 2.05
N ILE A 52 1.13 5.99 2.24
CA ILE A 52 0.30 5.01 1.55
C ILE A 52 -0.89 5.75 0.92
N SER A 53 -1.01 5.64 -0.41
CA SER A 53 -2.13 6.24 -1.16
C SER A 53 -3.02 5.22 -1.88
N SER A 54 -2.56 3.98 -2.01
CA SER A 54 -3.21 2.91 -2.75
C SER A 54 -3.00 1.55 -2.08
N THR A 55 -3.68 0.52 -2.60
CA THR A 55 -3.44 -0.89 -2.23
C THR A 55 -2.29 -1.51 -3.03
N ASN A 56 -1.65 -0.76 -3.92
CA ASN A 56 -0.63 -1.26 -4.83
C ASN A 56 0.76 -1.27 -4.17
N PHE A 57 0.96 -2.00 -3.09
CA PHE A 57 2.28 -2.17 -2.49
C PHE A 57 2.37 -3.53 -1.78
N GLU A 58 3.58 -3.99 -1.52
CA GLU A 58 3.84 -5.20 -0.73
C GLU A 58 4.95 -4.92 0.29
N ILE A 59 4.77 -5.43 1.51
CA ILE A 59 5.80 -5.44 2.55
C ILE A 59 5.97 -6.89 2.97
N GLU A 60 7.18 -7.41 2.84
CA GLU A 60 7.52 -8.80 3.12
C GLU A 60 8.74 -8.86 4.04
N ASN A 61 8.59 -9.51 5.19
CA ASN A 61 9.69 -9.71 6.15
C ASN A 61 10.41 -8.42 6.56
N CYS A 62 9.72 -7.28 6.57
CA CYS A 62 10.30 -6.00 6.99
C CYS A 62 10.01 -5.71 8.45
N PHE A 63 10.91 -5.00 9.12
CA PHE A 63 10.68 -4.45 10.45
C PHE A 63 10.24 -2.99 10.34
N ILE A 64 9.11 -2.62 10.93
CA ILE A 64 8.67 -1.24 11.11
C ILE A 64 8.68 -0.95 12.60
N ASP A 65 9.52 -0.01 13.03
CA ASP A 65 9.65 0.30 14.43
C ASP A 65 8.43 1.09 14.96
N LYS A 66 8.28 1.12 16.29
CA LYS A 66 7.14 1.78 16.95
C LYS A 66 7.13 3.31 16.82
N SER A 67 8.27 3.93 16.46
CA SER A 67 8.34 5.39 16.29
C SER A 67 7.95 5.83 14.88
N SER A 68 7.94 4.90 13.92
CA SER A 68 7.47 5.16 12.56
C SER A 68 5.98 5.48 12.54
N GLN A 69 5.60 6.40 11.66
CA GLN A 69 4.23 6.88 11.48
C GLN A 69 3.72 6.48 10.10
N THR A 70 2.50 5.94 10.03
CA THR A 70 1.84 5.64 8.76
C THR A 70 0.86 6.75 8.41
N VAL A 71 1.00 7.31 7.21
CA VAL A 71 0.16 8.37 6.67
C VAL A 71 -0.63 7.82 5.50
N TYR A 72 -1.95 7.70 5.71
CA TYR A 72 -2.90 7.26 4.69
C TYR A 72 -3.47 8.46 3.94
N SER A 73 -3.60 8.33 2.63
CA SER A 73 -4.14 9.37 1.74
C SER A 73 -4.84 8.76 0.52
N GLY A 74 -5.55 9.57 -0.27
CA GLY A 74 -6.19 9.08 -1.49
C GLY A 74 -7.23 7.98 -1.25
N ASP A 75 -7.36 7.08 -2.22
CA ASP A 75 -8.46 6.10 -2.25
C ASP A 75 -8.38 5.03 -1.15
N ILE A 76 -7.20 4.79 -0.56
CA ILE A 76 -7.04 3.82 0.53
C ILE A 76 -7.83 4.24 1.79
N VAL A 77 -8.20 5.52 1.92
CA VAL A 77 -8.99 6.01 3.05
C VAL A 77 -10.42 5.45 3.04
N LYS A 78 -10.98 5.14 1.87
CA LYS A 78 -12.35 4.60 1.73
C LYS A 78 -12.53 3.26 2.44
N PRO A 79 -11.72 2.21 2.20
CA PRO A 79 -11.84 0.95 2.93
C PRO A 79 -11.56 1.10 4.43
N ILE A 80 -10.67 2.02 4.84
CA ILE A 80 -10.44 2.30 6.27
C ILE A 80 -11.70 2.90 6.91
N ARG A 81 -12.34 3.88 6.26
CA ARG A 81 -13.64 4.44 6.70
C ARG A 81 -14.74 3.39 6.73
N LEU A 82 -14.78 2.49 5.76
CA LEU A 82 -15.74 1.39 5.73
C LEU A 82 -15.55 0.45 6.93
N PHE A 83 -14.31 0.03 7.21
CA PHE A 83 -14.00 -0.78 8.38
C PHE A 83 -14.41 -0.05 9.67
N ASN A 84 -14.07 1.23 9.78
CA ASN A 84 -14.36 2.05 10.95
C ASN A 84 -15.84 2.42 11.14
N SER A 85 -16.69 2.21 10.13
CA SER A 85 -18.12 2.49 10.21
C SER A 85 -18.84 1.75 11.35
N ARG A 86 -18.24 0.67 11.86
CA ARG A 86 -18.78 -0.17 12.93
C ARG A 86 -18.35 0.25 14.34
N TYR A 87 -17.50 1.26 14.45
CA TYR A 87 -16.89 1.63 15.73
C TYR A 87 -17.14 3.10 16.07
N ASP A 88 -17.99 3.33 17.07
CA ASP A 88 -18.34 4.70 17.48
C ASP A 88 -17.16 5.48 18.07
N TRP A 89 -16.22 4.79 18.72
CA TRP A 89 -15.02 5.43 19.28
C TRP A 89 -14.16 6.14 18.21
N THR A 90 -14.23 5.72 16.94
CA THR A 90 -13.46 6.32 15.84
C THR A 90 -13.86 7.77 15.59
N TYR A 91 -15.12 8.16 15.81
CA TYR A 91 -15.59 9.52 15.53
C TYR A 91 -14.91 10.56 16.44
N GLU A 92 -14.60 10.17 17.67
CA GLU A 92 -13.97 11.05 18.67
C GLU A 92 -12.44 11.02 18.57
N ASN A 93 -11.87 9.83 18.36
CA ASN A 93 -10.42 9.63 18.48
C ASN A 93 -9.68 9.66 17.14
N MET A 94 -10.38 9.37 16.04
CA MET A 94 -9.82 9.26 14.69
C MET A 94 -10.79 9.79 13.63
N PRO A 95 -11.28 11.05 13.75
CA PRO A 95 -12.35 11.58 12.90
C PRO A 95 -12.02 11.54 11.40
N PHE A 96 -10.75 11.66 11.03
CA PHE A 96 -10.30 11.55 9.63
C PHE A 96 -10.66 10.17 9.00
N PHE A 97 -10.62 9.11 9.81
CA PHE A 97 -10.91 7.73 9.41
C PHE A 97 -12.33 7.29 9.73
N ALA A 98 -13.19 8.16 10.27
CA ALA A 98 -14.61 7.89 10.42
C ALA A 98 -15.35 8.20 9.10
N PRO A 99 -16.38 7.42 8.73
CA PRO A 99 -17.30 7.84 7.68
C PRO A 99 -18.19 9.00 8.20
N THR A 100 -18.86 9.71 7.31
CA THR A 100 -19.84 10.73 7.73
C THR A 100 -21.13 10.05 8.16
N LYS A 101 -21.61 10.31 9.39
CA LYS A 101 -22.95 9.91 9.86
C LYS A 101 -23.97 10.95 9.41
N ASN A 102 -25.03 10.49 8.75
CA ASN A 102 -26.16 11.31 8.34
C ASN A 102 -27.19 11.40 9.49
N PRO A 103 -28.06 12.43 9.52
CA PRO A 103 -29.08 12.57 10.58
C PRO A 103 -30.07 11.40 10.70
N ASP A 104 -30.28 10.65 9.62
CA ASP A 104 -31.15 9.47 9.57
C ASP A 104 -30.47 8.18 10.05
N GLY A 105 -29.24 8.26 10.55
CA GLY A 105 -28.44 7.12 11.02
C GLY A 105 -27.73 6.35 9.91
N THR A 106 -27.91 6.72 8.63
CA THR A 106 -27.13 6.15 7.53
C THR A 106 -25.71 6.74 7.50
N ILE A 107 -24.82 6.12 6.72
CA ILE A 107 -23.43 6.57 6.57
C ILE A 107 -23.09 6.94 5.13
N THR A 108 -22.18 7.90 4.98
CA THR A 108 -21.61 8.32 3.71
C THR A 108 -20.09 8.11 3.73
N ILE A 109 -19.56 7.41 2.74
CA ILE A 109 -18.11 7.24 2.53
C ILE A 109 -17.74 7.92 1.21
N LYS A 110 -16.90 8.96 1.29
CA LYS A 110 -16.36 9.69 0.14
C LYS A 110 -14.83 9.68 0.20
N GLY A 111 -14.21 9.86 -0.95
CA GLY A 111 -12.78 10.18 -1.11
C GLY A 111 -12.67 11.60 -1.60
#